data_AF-A0A7I4Y755-F1
#
_entry.id   AF-A0A7I4Y755-F1
#
_cell.length_a   1.000
_cell.length_b   1.000
_cell.length_c   1.000
_cell.angle_alpha   90.00
_cell.angle_beta   90.00
_cell.angle_gamma   90.00
#
_symmetry.space_group_name_H-M   'P 1'
#
loop_
_entity.id
_entity.type
_entity.pdbx_description
1 polymer ?
#
loop_
_entity_poly.entity_id
_entity_poly.type
_entity_poly.pdbx_seq_one_letter_code
_entity_poly.pdbx_strand_id
1 'polypeptide(L)'
;MSSAISPITKLLGSSIRSLEAIVRPCASVQSRSYPPVEPMEGACCGQGCSNCVWVVYAQELIDYYRRDRLEETIREIEMKVPDQNVRAFVLSELRSKWNRS
;
A
#
# COMPACT_ATOMS: atom_id res chain seq x y z
N MET A 1 54.48 16.75 38.88
CA MET A 1 54.60 16.59 37.42
C MET A 1 53.35 15.90 36.91
N SER A 2 52.48 16.67 36.26
CA SER A 2 51.53 16.29 35.19
C SER A 2 50.56 15.13 35.44
N SER A 3 49.25 15.19 35.24
CA SER A 3 48.36 16.22 34.71
C SER A 3 46.93 15.83 35.10
N ALA A 4 46.08 16.84 35.29
CA ALA A 4 44.64 16.72 35.38
C ALA A 4 44.05 16.20 34.05
N ILE A 5 43.05 15.33 34.12
CA ILE A 5 42.10 15.10 33.03
C ILE A 5 40.70 15.22 33.63
N SER A 6 39.96 16.21 33.14
CA SER A 6 38.69 16.72 33.65
C SER A 6 37.52 15.72 33.52
N PRO A 7 36.50 15.80 34.39
CA PRO A 7 35.23 15.10 34.22
C PRO A 7 34.33 15.89 33.26
N ILE A 8 34.32 15.48 31.99
CA ILE A 8 33.35 15.93 30.98
C ILE A 8 32.67 14.64 30.55
N THR A 9 31.49 14.28 31.05
CA THR A 9 30.20 14.70 30.48
C THR A 9 29.07 14.49 31.50
N LYS A 10 28.72 15.54 32.25
CA LYS A 10 27.32 15.77 32.62
C LYS A 10 26.68 16.49 31.43
N LEU A 11 25.74 15.87 30.73
CA LEU A 11 24.60 16.50 30.03
C LEU A 11 23.92 15.46 29.15
N LEU A 12 22.59 15.60 29.01
CA LEU A 12 21.61 14.65 28.46
C LEU A 12 21.18 13.63 29.54
N GLY A 13 20.37 14.01 30.53
CA GLY A 13 19.16 14.80 30.37
C GLY A 13 17.98 13.84 30.29
N SER A 14 17.36 13.66 31.45
CA SER A 14 16.05 13.09 31.67
C SER A 14 15.06 13.47 30.58
N SER A 15 14.43 12.48 29.94
CA SER A 15 13.04 12.51 29.41
C SER A 15 12.88 11.54 28.23
N ILE A 16 12.95 10.23 28.49
CA ILE A 16 12.23 9.25 27.65
C ILE A 16 10.76 9.30 28.06
N ARG A 17 10.10 10.42 27.75
CA ARG A 17 8.67 10.48 27.58
C ARG A 17 8.46 10.80 26.11
N SER A 18 7.70 9.94 25.42
CA SER A 18 7.08 10.23 24.12
C SER A 18 7.86 9.85 22.85
N LEU A 19 8.21 8.57 22.66
CA LEU A 19 8.46 8.05 21.30
C LEU A 19 7.95 6.62 21.03
N GLU A 20 6.96 6.14 21.80
CA GLU A 20 6.21 4.90 21.49
C GLU A 20 4.76 5.17 21.02
N ALA A 21 4.48 6.38 20.54
CA ALA A 21 3.19 6.70 19.97
C ALA A 21 3.35 7.37 18.60
N ILE A 22 2.52 6.92 17.66
CA ILE A 22 2.20 7.53 16.35
C ILE A 22 3.07 7.08 15.16
N VAL A 23 3.47 5.80 15.08
CA VAL A 23 3.37 5.13 13.78
C VAL A 23 2.11 4.28 13.81
N ARG A 24 0.97 4.95 13.78
CA ARG A 24 -0.10 4.46 12.90
C ARG A 24 0.50 4.62 11.50
N PRO A 25 0.66 3.57 10.69
CA PRO A 25 0.61 3.78 9.27
C PRO A 25 -0.81 4.28 9.03
N CYS A 26 -0.97 5.61 9.07
CA CYS A 26 -2.03 6.28 8.38
C CYS A 26 -1.99 5.69 6.98
N ALA A 27 -3.10 5.12 6.53
CA ALA A 27 -3.28 4.55 5.21
C ALA A 27 -2.59 5.45 4.19
N SER A 28 -1.36 5.09 3.84
CA SER A 28 -0.58 5.81 2.86
C SER A 28 -1.16 5.37 1.54
N VAL A 29 -2.26 6.02 1.15
CA VAL A 29 -2.64 6.17 -0.25
C VAL A 29 -1.47 6.91 -0.88
N GLN A 30 -0.42 6.17 -1.21
CA GLN A 30 0.58 6.64 -2.14
C GLN A 30 -0.20 6.74 -3.45
N SER A 31 -0.59 7.96 -3.82
CA SER A 31 -1.00 8.24 -5.18
C SER A 31 0.23 7.96 -6.04
N ARG A 32 0.38 6.71 -6.48
CA ARG A 32 1.49 6.29 -7.32
C ARG A 32 1.45 7.18 -8.56
N SER A 33 2.59 7.77 -8.91
CA SER A 33 2.71 8.60 -10.10
C SER A 33 2.66 7.76 -11.39
N TYR A 34 2.77 6.44 -11.25
CA TYR A 34 2.90 5.48 -12.33
C TYR A 34 1.87 4.36 -12.15
N PRO A 35 1.34 3.79 -13.24
CA PRO A 35 0.45 2.65 -13.15
C PRO A 35 1.17 1.46 -12.48
N PRO A 36 0.44 0.64 -11.68
CA PRO A 36 0.98 -0.60 -11.10
C PRO A 36 1.57 -1.52 -12.18
N VAL A 37 2.65 -2.23 -11.84
CA VAL A 37 3.31 -3.19 -12.73
C VAL A 37 2.52 -4.50 -12.72
N GLU A 38 2.20 -5.01 -13.91
CA GLU A 38 1.49 -6.29 -14.06
C GLU A 38 2.33 -7.45 -13.51
N PRO A 39 1.73 -8.35 -12.70
CA PRO A 39 2.42 -9.53 -12.21
C PRO A 39 2.71 -10.51 -13.35
N MET A 40 3.74 -11.34 -13.20
CA MET A 40 4.10 -12.33 -14.20
C MET A 40 2.97 -13.33 -14.47
N GLU A 41 2.87 -13.77 -15.73
CA GLU A 41 2.02 -14.88 -16.12
C GLU A 41 2.36 -16.13 -15.29
N GLY A 42 1.36 -16.78 -14.70
CA GLY A 42 1.55 -17.92 -13.80
C GLY A 42 1.83 -17.58 -12.33
N ALA A 43 1.92 -16.29 -11.95
CA ALA A 43 2.04 -15.91 -10.54
C ALA A 43 0.72 -16.10 -9.74
N CYS A 44 -0.39 -16.45 -10.41
CA CYS A 44 -1.62 -16.90 -9.77
C CYS A 44 -1.53 -18.41 -9.50
N CYS A 45 -1.61 -18.82 -8.24
CA CYS A 45 -1.68 -20.25 -7.89
C CYS A 45 -3.04 -20.91 -8.23
N GLY A 46 -4.07 -20.12 -8.59
CA GLY A 46 -5.41 -20.63 -8.92
C GLY A 46 -6.19 -21.22 -7.73
N GLN A 47 -5.66 -21.13 -6.51
CA GLN A 47 -6.22 -21.77 -5.31
C GLN A 47 -7.21 -20.86 -4.55
N GLY A 48 -7.54 -19.68 -5.09
CA GLY A 48 -8.45 -18.73 -4.43
C GLY A 48 -7.90 -18.08 -3.15
N CYS A 49 -6.57 -17.90 -3.05
CA CYS A 49 -5.94 -17.27 -1.87
C CYS A 49 -6.28 -15.78 -1.75
N SER A 50 -6.47 -15.31 -0.51
CA SER A 50 -6.77 -13.91 -0.19
C SER A 50 -5.65 -12.92 -0.50
N ASN A 51 -4.40 -13.40 -0.57
CA ASN A 51 -3.22 -12.59 -0.91
C ASN A 51 -2.67 -12.95 -2.31
N CYS A 52 -3.56 -13.26 -3.26
CA CYS A 52 -3.14 -13.49 -4.64
C CYS A 52 -2.47 -12.23 -5.19
N VAL A 53 -1.35 -12.39 -5.90
CA VAL A 53 -0.62 -11.27 -6.53
C VAL A 53 -1.52 -10.41 -7.41
N TRP A 54 -2.53 -11.02 -8.04
CA TRP A 54 -3.51 -10.34 -8.86
C TRP A 54 -4.55 -9.56 -8.04
N VAL A 55 -4.86 -10.01 -6.82
CA VAL A 55 -5.70 -9.25 -5.87
C VAL A 55 -4.97 -8.01 -5.41
N VAL A 56 -3.68 -8.14 -5.07
CA VAL A 56 -2.84 -7.00 -4.69
C VAL A 56 -2.71 -6.02 -5.84
N TYR A 57 -2.34 -6.49 -7.04
CA TYR A 57 -2.23 -5.67 -8.25
C TYR A 57 -3.49 -4.87 -8.53
N ALA A 58 -4.65 -5.52 -8.40
CA ALA A 58 -5.92 -4.89 -8.62
C ALA A 58 -6.30 -3.84 -7.56
N GLN A 59 -5.98 -4.10 -6.28
CA GLN A 59 -6.15 -3.09 -5.24
C GLN A 59 -5.30 -1.85 -5.53
N GLU A 60 -4.07 -2.05 -5.99
CA GLU A 60 -3.19 -0.97 -6.40
C GLU A 60 -3.73 -0.20 -7.62
N LEU A 61 -4.38 -0.87 -8.58
CA LEU A 61 -5.07 -0.21 -9.69
C LEU A 61 -6.26 0.62 -9.20
N ILE A 62 -7.07 0.08 -8.30
CA ILE A 62 -8.22 0.79 -7.72
C ILE A 62 -7.75 2.07 -7.02
N ASP A 63 -6.67 2.01 -6.25
CA ASP A 63 -6.11 3.17 -5.56
C ASP A 63 -5.50 4.19 -6.54
N TYR A 64 -4.86 3.71 -7.61
CA TYR A 64 -4.29 4.57 -8.66
C TYR A 64 -5.37 5.36 -9.41
N TYR A 65 -6.42 4.67 -9.88
CA TYR A 65 -7.50 5.25 -10.66
C TYR A 65 -8.65 5.84 -9.82
N ARG A 66 -8.50 5.90 -8.49
CA ARG A 66 -9.54 6.39 -7.57
C ARG A 66 -10.04 7.81 -7.89
N ARG A 67 -9.20 8.61 -8.56
CA ARG A 67 -9.49 10.00 -8.95
C ARG A 67 -10.11 10.11 -10.35
N ASP A 68 -10.10 9.02 -11.12
CA ASP A 68 -10.65 8.95 -12.47
C ASP A 68 -12.13 8.54 -12.44
N ARG A 69 -12.76 8.45 -13.62
CA ARG A 69 -14.16 7.99 -13.72
C ARG A 69 -14.24 6.49 -13.48
N LEU A 70 -15.29 6.07 -12.77
CA LEU A 70 -15.56 4.66 -12.47
C LEU A 70 -15.59 3.80 -13.74
N GLU A 71 -16.27 4.26 -14.78
CA GLU A 71 -16.42 3.51 -16.04
C GLU A 71 -15.07 3.30 -16.76
N GLU A 72 -14.20 4.30 -16.74
CA GLU A 72 -12.87 4.25 -17.36
C GLU A 72 -11.95 3.28 -16.60
N THR A 73 -12.01 3.34 -15.27
CA THR A 73 -11.30 2.40 -14.39
C THR A 73 -11.74 0.95 -14.62
N ILE A 74 -13.04 0.71 -14.75
CA ILE A 74 -13.60 -0.62 -15.04
C ILE A 74 -13.02 -1.16 -16.35
N ARG A 75 -13.04 -0.34 -17.42
CA ARG A 75 -12.55 -0.75 -18.74
C ARG A 75 -11.06 -1.14 -18.73
N GLU A 76 -10.23 -0.37 -18.03
CA GLU A 76 -8.80 -0.67 -17.88
C GLU A 76 -8.57 -2.00 -17.16
N ILE A 77 -9.33 -2.25 -16.08
CA ILE A 77 -9.24 -3.51 -15.32
C ILE A 77 -9.67 -4.70 -16.18
N GLU A 78 -10.73 -4.56 -16.98
CA GLU A 78 -11.20 -5.61 -17.89
C GLU A 78 -10.14 -5.98 -18.95
N MET A 79 -9.38 -5.00 -19.44
CA MET A 79 -8.29 -5.25 -20.40
C MET A 79 -7.06 -5.90 -19.76
N LYS A 80 -6.64 -5.45 -18.57
CA LYS A 80 -5.37 -5.87 -17.96
C LYS A 80 -5.47 -7.13 -17.11
N VAL A 81 -6.65 -7.47 -16.60
CA VAL A 81 -6.85 -8.67 -15.77
C VAL A 81 -7.45 -9.78 -16.64
N PRO A 82 -6.65 -10.74 -17.14
CA PRO A 82 -7.13 -11.78 -18.07
C PRO A 82 -8.02 -12.83 -17.37
N ASP A 83 -7.76 -13.11 -16.09
CA ASP A 83 -8.51 -14.11 -15.33
C ASP A 83 -9.91 -13.62 -14.96
N GLN A 84 -10.93 -14.41 -15.31
CA GLN A 84 -12.33 -14.06 -15.09
C GLN A 84 -12.68 -13.96 -13.60
N ASN A 85 -12.17 -14.87 -12.77
CA ASN A 85 -12.51 -14.92 -11.34
C ASN A 85 -11.88 -13.73 -10.61
N VAL A 86 -10.62 -13.42 -10.91
CA VAL A 86 -9.93 -12.23 -10.42
C VAL A 86 -10.66 -10.98 -10.87
N ARG A 87 -10.95 -10.85 -12.17
CA ARG A 87 -11.64 -9.66 -12.72
C ARG A 87 -12.97 -9.40 -12.01
N ALA A 88 -13.78 -10.44 -11.82
CA ALA A 88 -15.06 -10.34 -11.13
C ALA A 88 -14.91 -9.84 -9.67
N PHE A 89 -13.95 -10.39 -8.93
CA PHE A 89 -13.66 -9.98 -7.56
C PHE A 89 -13.26 -8.50 -7.49
N VAL A 90 -12.34 -8.09 -8.35
CA VAL A 90 -11.79 -6.73 -8.39
C VAL A 90 -12.86 -5.70 -8.71
N LEU A 91 -13.68 -5.98 -9.73
CA LEU A 91 -14.80 -5.11 -10.11
C LEU A 91 -15.83 -5.00 -9.00
N SER A 92 -16.10 -6.08 -8.27
CA SER A 92 -17.00 -6.06 -7.10
C SER A 92 -16.45 -5.17 -5.98
N GLU A 93 -15.16 -5.29 -5.64
CA GLU A 93 -14.50 -4.46 -4.64
C GLU A 93 -14.46 -2.98 -5.03
N LEU A 94 -14.14 -2.68 -6.29
CA LEU A 94 -14.14 -1.32 -6.83
C LEU A 94 -15.53 -0.67 -6.70
N ARG A 95 -16.59 -1.36 -7.15
CA ARG A 95 -17.98 -0.87 -7.04
C ARG A 95 -18.39 -0.66 -5.58
N SER A 96 -18.02 -1.60 -4.70
CA SER A 96 -18.30 -1.54 -3.27
C SER A 96 -17.58 -0.40 -2.54
N LYS A 97 -16.38 -0.02 -2.99
CA LYS A 97 -15.61 1.11 -2.47
C LYS A 97 -16.13 2.44 -3.03
N TRP A 98 -16.54 2.47 -4.31
CA TRP A 98 -17.11 3.66 -4.94
C TRP A 98 -18.45 4.04 -4.30
N ASN A 99 -19.34 3.08 -4.06
CA ASN A 99 -20.66 3.34 -3.46
C ASN A 99 -20.60 3.70 -1.96
N ARG A 100 -19.44 3.54 -1.31
CA ARG A 100 -19.22 3.89 0.11
C ARG A 100 -18.42 5.19 0.29
N SER A 101 -18.08 5.87 -0.79
CA SER A 101 -17.31 7.12 -0.81
C SER A 101 -18.20 8.29 -1.23
#